data_AF-A0A4R7TE30-F1
#
_entry.id   AF-A0A4R7TE30-F1
#
_cell.length_a   1.000
_cell.length_b   1.000
_cell.length_c   1.000
_cell.angle_alpha   90.00
_cell.angle_beta   90.00
_cell.angle_gamma   90.00
#
_symmetry.space_group_name_H-M   'P 1'
#
loop_
_entity.id
_entity.type
_entity.pdbx_description
1 polymer ?
#
loop_
_entity_poly.entity_id
_entity_poly.type
_entity_poly.pdbx_seq_one_letter_code
_entity_poly.pdbx_strand_id
1 'polypeptide(L)'
;MGNREALIEGAKTCLMEKGYHRTTARDIATAAGVSLAAIGYHFGSKDDLMNEAMRAALDEWGAEVGTAMAAGLGADATARERFVETWRLAVGTLSTPSTRALWVTQFEVLSAGAPELLKELSNLQGEAREGVATLFGAVGPETPQDEVQLVGSFLQALLLGVVVQWLFDPAKAPSGEDLAKALELVSAGIQER
;
A
#
# COMPACT_ATOMS: atom_id res chain seq x y z
N MET A 1 0.79 -8.42 -24.43
CA MET A 1 1.52 -7.53 -23.51
C MET A 1 2.72 -6.98 -24.24
N GLY A 2 2.98 -5.68 -24.14
CA GLY A 2 4.22 -5.09 -24.63
C GLY A 2 5.39 -5.41 -23.70
N ASN A 3 6.60 -5.14 -24.16
CA ASN A 3 7.82 -5.39 -23.37
C ASN A 3 7.83 -4.58 -22.07
N ARG A 4 7.23 -3.39 -22.05
CA ARG A 4 7.12 -2.55 -20.86
C ARG A 4 6.25 -3.20 -19.78
N GLU A 5 5.05 -3.66 -20.14
CA GLU A 5 4.16 -4.33 -19.18
C GLU A 5 4.76 -5.66 -18.70
N ALA A 6 5.37 -6.44 -19.59
CA ALA A 6 6.03 -7.69 -19.22
C ALA A 6 7.17 -7.46 -18.20
N LEU A 7 7.93 -6.37 -18.35
CA LEU A 7 8.98 -5.98 -17.40
C LEU A 7 8.42 -5.62 -16.03
N ILE A 8 7.29 -4.90 -15.96
CA ILE A 8 6.63 -4.59 -14.69
C ILE A 8 6.18 -5.88 -13.98
N GLU A 9 5.52 -6.79 -14.68
CA GLU A 9 5.08 -8.06 -14.08
C GLU A 9 6.25 -8.96 -13.66
N GLY A 10 7.31 -9.01 -14.47
CA GLY A 10 8.54 -9.71 -14.11
C GLY A 10 9.23 -9.11 -12.88
N ALA A 11 9.25 -7.79 -12.77
CA ALA A 11 9.81 -7.08 -11.63
C ALA A 11 8.97 -7.28 -10.35
N LYS A 12 7.63 -7.23 -10.43
CA LYS A 12 6.72 -7.56 -9.32
C LYS A 12 6.95 -8.97 -8.80
N THR A 13 7.10 -9.93 -9.71
CA THR A 13 7.42 -11.32 -9.36
C THR A 13 8.74 -11.40 -8.59
N CYS A 14 9.79 -10.74 -9.10
CA CYS A 14 11.09 -10.73 -8.43
C CYS A 14 11.05 -10.02 -7.07
N LEU A 15 10.31 -8.92 -6.94
CA LEU A 15 10.09 -8.22 -5.66
C LEU A 15 9.51 -9.18 -4.62
N MET A 16 8.44 -9.91 -4.95
CA MET A 16 7.76 -10.80 -4.02
C MET A 16 8.59 -12.04 -3.65
N GLU A 17 9.38 -12.57 -4.60
CA GLU A 17 10.16 -13.80 -4.38
C GLU A 17 11.54 -13.54 -3.74
N LYS A 18 12.22 -12.47 -4.16
CA LYS A 18 13.62 -12.20 -3.79
C LYS A 18 13.78 -10.96 -2.93
N GLY A 19 12.83 -10.01 -2.97
CA GLY A 19 12.97 -8.70 -2.36
C GLY A 19 13.78 -7.74 -3.23
N TYR A 20 13.83 -6.47 -2.81
CA TYR A 20 14.37 -5.38 -3.63
C TYR A 20 15.86 -5.54 -3.94
N HIS A 21 16.68 -5.74 -2.89
CA HIS A 21 18.14 -5.72 -3.01
C HIS A 21 18.73 -6.98 -3.67
N ARG A 22 18.09 -8.13 -3.51
CA ARG A 22 18.58 -9.40 -4.08
C ARG A 22 18.18 -9.59 -5.54
N THR A 23 17.26 -8.77 -6.05
CA THR A 23 16.81 -8.84 -7.44
C THR A 23 17.82 -8.17 -8.38
N THR A 24 18.23 -8.91 -9.40
CA THR A 24 19.11 -8.40 -10.47
C THR A 24 18.32 -8.08 -11.75
N ALA A 25 18.87 -7.23 -12.61
CA ALA A 25 18.25 -6.93 -13.91
C ALA A 25 18.10 -8.17 -14.80
N ARG A 26 18.98 -9.17 -14.66
CA ARG A 26 18.87 -10.45 -15.36
C ARG A 26 17.69 -11.27 -14.85
N ASP A 27 17.46 -11.29 -13.54
CA ASP A 27 16.29 -11.97 -12.96
C ASP A 27 15.00 -11.42 -13.55
N ILE A 28 14.88 -10.09 -13.60
CA ILE A 28 13.70 -9.41 -14.15
C ILE A 28 13.52 -9.73 -15.63
N ALA A 29 14.58 -9.61 -16.43
CA ALA A 29 14.51 -9.91 -17.86
C ALA A 29 14.11 -11.37 -18.13
N THR A 30 14.61 -12.31 -17.32
CA THR A 30 14.23 -13.72 -17.38
C THR A 30 12.76 -13.93 -16.98
N ALA A 31 12.31 -13.34 -15.87
CA ALA A 31 10.91 -13.43 -15.42
C ALA A 31 9.94 -12.82 -16.44
N ALA A 32 10.32 -11.71 -17.07
CA ALA A 32 9.53 -11.02 -18.08
C ALA A 32 9.57 -11.68 -19.47
N GLY A 33 10.49 -12.62 -19.70
CA GLY A 33 10.69 -13.24 -21.02
C GLY A 33 11.19 -12.27 -22.10
N VAL A 34 11.91 -11.21 -21.72
CA VAL A 34 12.43 -10.18 -22.63
C VAL A 34 13.94 -10.03 -22.54
N SER A 35 14.53 -9.27 -23.47
CA SER A 35 15.97 -8.98 -23.44
C SER A 35 16.35 -8.02 -22.30
N LEU A 36 17.55 -8.17 -21.75
CA LEU A 36 18.09 -7.26 -20.73
C LEU A 36 18.17 -5.81 -21.20
N ALA A 37 18.42 -5.59 -22.50
CA ALA A 37 18.47 -4.25 -23.10
C ALA A 37 17.11 -3.51 -23.05
N ALA A 38 16.00 -4.23 -22.96
CA ALA A 38 14.66 -3.64 -22.88
C ALA A 38 14.46 -2.85 -21.57
N ILE A 39 15.17 -3.20 -20.48
CA ILE A 39 15.11 -2.46 -19.21
C ILE A 39 15.67 -1.05 -19.40
N GLY A 40 16.89 -0.95 -19.95
CA GLY A 40 17.52 0.35 -20.21
C GLY A 40 16.72 1.20 -21.19
N TYR A 41 16.08 0.58 -22.19
CA TYR A 41 15.25 1.28 -23.17
C TYR A 41 13.95 1.84 -22.58
N HIS A 42 13.24 1.07 -21.74
CA HIS A 42 11.92 1.46 -21.24
C HIS A 42 11.94 2.23 -19.92
N PHE A 43 12.93 1.95 -19.06
CA PHE A 43 12.95 2.44 -17.68
C PHE A 43 14.25 3.17 -17.32
N GLY A 44 15.29 3.10 -18.14
CA GLY A 44 16.59 3.70 -17.85
C GLY A 44 17.46 2.84 -16.93
N SER A 45 16.93 2.42 -15.78
CA SER A 45 17.66 1.56 -14.83
C SER A 45 16.80 0.43 -14.23
N LYS A 46 17.47 -0.52 -13.56
CA LYS A 46 16.80 -1.57 -12.76
C LYS A 46 16.01 -0.96 -11.61
N ASP A 47 16.58 0.05 -10.96
CA ASP A 47 15.99 0.63 -9.76
C ASP A 47 14.72 1.40 -10.11
N ASP A 48 14.73 2.18 -11.21
CA ASP A 48 13.53 2.86 -11.74
C ASP A 48 12.40 1.85 -12.06
N LEU A 49 12.74 0.73 -12.71
CA LEU A 49 11.80 -0.35 -12.99
C LEU A 49 11.25 -0.98 -11.70
N MET A 50 12.10 -1.24 -10.71
CA MET A 50 11.68 -1.83 -9.44
C MET A 50 10.78 -0.89 -8.63
N ASN A 51 11.03 0.42 -8.69
CA ASN A 51 10.21 1.42 -8.02
C ASN A 51 8.85 1.56 -8.68
N GLU A 52 8.79 1.55 -10.02
CA GLU A 52 7.53 1.53 -10.75
C GLU A 52 6.74 0.24 -10.50
N ALA A 53 7.42 -0.91 -10.46
CA ALA A 53 6.79 -2.19 -10.15
C ALA A 53 6.21 -2.23 -8.72
N MET A 54 6.92 -1.65 -7.74
CA MET A 54 6.44 -1.54 -6.37
C MET A 54 5.21 -0.62 -6.27
N ARG A 55 5.19 0.51 -6.98
CA ARG A 55 4.01 1.38 -7.09
C ARG A 55 2.82 0.62 -7.69
N ALA A 56 3.02 -0.03 -8.84
CA ALA A 56 1.96 -0.79 -9.50
C ALA A 56 1.36 -1.86 -8.57
N ALA A 57 2.20 -2.57 -7.81
CA ALA A 57 1.73 -3.57 -6.85
C ALA A 57 0.92 -2.95 -5.69
N LEU A 58 1.31 -1.77 -5.19
CA LEU A 58 0.56 -1.06 -4.15
C LEU A 58 -0.78 -0.51 -4.67
N ASP A 59 -0.79 0.01 -5.90
CA ASP A 59 -2.01 0.49 -6.56
C ASP A 59 -3.00 -0.65 -6.82
N GLU A 60 -2.51 -1.79 -7.29
CA GLU A 60 -3.31 -3.01 -7.47
C GLU A 60 -3.90 -3.50 -6.15
N TRP A 61 -3.10 -3.52 -5.08
CA TRP A 61 -3.57 -3.86 -3.74
C TRP A 61 -4.67 -2.90 -3.26
N GLY A 62 -4.48 -1.59 -3.44
CA GLY A 62 -5.48 -0.58 -3.09
C GLY A 62 -6.79 -0.75 -3.88
N ALA A 63 -6.69 -1.05 -5.19
CA ALA A 63 -7.84 -1.32 -6.05
C ALA A 63 -8.57 -2.60 -5.67
N GLU A 64 -7.85 -3.65 -5.25
CA GLU A 64 -8.44 -4.90 -4.74
C GLU A 64 -9.27 -4.65 -3.48
N VAL A 65 -8.70 -3.92 -2.51
CA VAL A 65 -9.42 -3.54 -1.27
C VAL A 65 -10.64 -2.68 -1.60
N GLY A 66 -10.51 -1.70 -2.50
CA GLY A 66 -11.63 -0.85 -2.92
C GLY A 66 -12.76 -1.60 -3.62
N THR A 67 -12.41 -2.57 -4.47
CA THR A 67 -13.39 -3.43 -5.14
C THR A 67 -14.13 -4.32 -4.14
N ALA A 68 -13.40 -4.92 -3.19
CA ALA A 68 -13.99 -5.74 -2.14
C ALA A 68 -14.94 -4.92 -1.24
N MET A 69 -14.55 -3.69 -0.92
CA MET A 69 -15.39 -2.74 -0.17
C MET A 69 -16.70 -2.42 -0.89
N ALA A 70 -16.62 -2.07 -2.18
CA ALA A 70 -17.79 -1.73 -2.99
C ALA A 70 -18.76 -2.90 -3.15
N ALA A 71 -18.27 -4.14 -3.09
CA ALA A 71 -19.10 -5.35 -3.16
C ALA A 71 -19.72 -5.74 -1.81
N GLY A 72 -19.06 -5.43 -0.69
CA GLY A 72 -19.44 -5.92 0.65
C GLY A 72 -20.43 -5.04 1.42
N LEU A 73 -20.45 -3.73 1.17
CA LEU A 73 -21.24 -2.78 1.95
C LEU A 73 -22.40 -2.19 1.15
N GLY A 74 -23.58 -2.18 1.76
CA GLY A 74 -24.75 -1.48 1.22
C GLY A 74 -24.58 0.03 1.28
N ALA A 75 -25.33 0.75 0.44
CA ALA A 75 -25.34 2.22 0.41
C ALA A 75 -25.69 2.84 1.77
N ASP A 76 -26.46 2.13 2.60
CA ASP A 76 -26.94 2.57 3.91
C ASP A 76 -25.96 2.30 5.06
N ALA A 77 -24.78 1.75 4.78
CA ALA A 77 -23.76 1.53 5.80
C ALA A 77 -23.43 2.84 6.53
N THR A 78 -23.25 2.77 7.83
CA THR A 78 -22.75 3.88 8.64
C THR A 78 -21.26 4.13 8.35
N ALA A 79 -20.77 5.32 8.70
CA ALA A 79 -19.33 5.61 8.60
C ALA A 79 -18.48 4.66 9.45
N ARG A 80 -19.01 4.23 10.61
CA ARG A 80 -18.36 3.26 11.49
C ARG A 80 -18.26 1.88 10.82
N GLU A 81 -19.34 1.38 10.24
CA GLU A 81 -19.35 0.08 9.54
C GLU A 81 -18.39 0.10 8.35
N ARG A 82 -18.38 1.20 7.57
CA ARG A 82 -17.39 1.40 6.50
C ARG A 82 -15.97 1.32 7.05
N PHE A 83 -15.65 2.08 8.08
CA PHE A 83 -14.32 2.12 8.68
C PHE A 83 -13.87 0.73 9.16
N VAL A 84 -14.71 0.03 9.93
CA VAL A 84 -14.40 -1.30 10.46
C VAL A 84 -14.17 -2.30 9.33
N GLU A 85 -15.02 -2.29 8.31
CA GLU A 85 -14.92 -3.22 7.19
C GLU A 85 -13.72 -2.93 6.28
N THR A 86 -13.39 -1.65 6.02
CA THR A 86 -12.18 -1.28 5.28
C THR A 86 -10.94 -1.83 5.97
N TRP A 87 -10.84 -1.68 7.30
CA TRP A 87 -9.73 -2.25 8.07
C TRP A 87 -9.73 -3.77 8.04
N ARG A 88 -10.90 -4.41 8.18
CA ARG A 88 -11.02 -5.87 8.14
C ARG A 88 -10.51 -6.42 6.81
N LEU A 89 -10.89 -5.79 5.69
CA LEU A 89 -10.44 -6.17 4.35
C LEU A 89 -8.95 -5.89 4.18
N ALA A 90 -8.48 -4.67 4.45
CA ALA A 90 -7.08 -4.28 4.31
C ALA A 90 -6.14 -5.19 5.12
N VAL A 91 -6.43 -5.42 6.40
CA VAL A 91 -5.64 -6.32 7.26
C VAL A 91 -5.80 -7.79 6.84
N GLY A 92 -7.00 -8.19 6.40
CA GLY A 92 -7.26 -9.53 5.90
C GLY A 92 -6.34 -9.93 4.75
N THR A 93 -6.05 -9.01 3.82
CA THR A 93 -5.13 -9.25 2.69
C THR A 93 -3.71 -9.61 3.12
N LEU A 94 -3.26 -9.23 4.33
CA LEU A 94 -1.91 -9.56 4.83
C LEU A 94 -1.71 -11.07 5.07
N SER A 95 -2.82 -11.82 5.17
CA SER A 95 -2.77 -13.28 5.21
C SER A 95 -2.31 -13.88 3.88
N THR A 96 -2.49 -13.17 2.77
CA THR A 96 -2.03 -13.57 1.43
C THR A 96 -0.50 -13.42 1.34
N PRO A 97 0.24 -14.47 0.93
CA PRO A 97 1.70 -14.43 0.88
C PRO A 97 2.28 -13.31 0.00
N SER A 98 1.68 -13.04 -1.16
CA SER A 98 2.13 -11.97 -2.08
C SER A 98 1.99 -10.59 -1.47
N THR A 99 0.83 -10.29 -0.87
CA THR A 99 0.59 -9.02 -0.17
C THR A 99 1.52 -8.87 1.02
N ARG A 100 1.76 -9.94 1.79
CA ARG A 100 2.73 -9.91 2.88
C ARG A 100 4.14 -9.59 2.38
N ALA A 101 4.57 -10.24 1.29
CA ALA A 101 5.88 -10.01 0.69
C ALA A 101 6.02 -8.57 0.18
N LEU A 102 4.95 -7.98 -0.37
CA LEU A 102 4.91 -6.57 -0.78
C LEU A 102 5.23 -5.64 0.39
N TRP A 103 4.54 -5.79 1.52
CA TRP A 103 4.78 -4.96 2.71
C TRP A 103 6.17 -5.17 3.31
N VAL A 104 6.64 -6.42 3.42
CA VAL A 104 8.00 -6.72 3.88
C VAL A 104 9.04 -6.02 3.00
N THR A 105 8.88 -6.11 1.67
CA THR A 105 9.79 -5.47 0.72
C THR A 105 9.79 -3.95 0.87
N GLN A 106 8.63 -3.34 1.11
CA GLN A 106 8.54 -1.91 1.37
C GLN A 106 9.33 -1.51 2.64
N PHE A 107 9.24 -2.29 3.72
CA PHE A 107 10.00 -2.03 4.94
C PHE A 107 11.51 -2.29 4.76
N GLU A 108 11.91 -3.28 3.96
CA GLU A 108 13.32 -3.49 3.60
C GLU A 108 13.90 -2.24 2.93
N VAL A 109 13.21 -1.68 1.92
CA VAL A 109 13.63 -0.47 1.22
C VAL A 109 13.74 0.73 2.17
N LEU A 110 12.75 0.91 3.07
CA LEU A 110 12.79 1.95 4.10
C LEU A 110 14.00 1.79 5.03
N SER A 111 14.27 0.56 5.48
CA SER A 111 15.37 0.27 6.41
C SER A 111 16.76 0.41 5.80
N ALA A 112 16.89 0.24 4.49
CA ALA A 112 18.15 0.34 3.77
C ALA A 112 18.69 1.78 3.67
N GLY A 113 17.84 2.79 3.91
CA GLY A 113 18.26 4.19 4.03
C GLY A 113 18.80 4.81 2.74
N ALA A 114 18.41 4.30 1.56
CA ALA A 114 18.81 4.82 0.26
C ALA A 114 18.02 6.13 -0.06
N PRO A 115 18.66 7.32 -0.04
CA PRO A 115 17.92 8.60 -0.07
C PRO A 115 17.04 8.79 -1.31
N GLU A 116 17.50 8.33 -2.48
CA GLU A 116 16.71 8.41 -3.72
C GLU A 116 15.48 7.51 -3.68
N LEU A 117 15.60 6.30 -3.13
CA LEU A 117 14.46 5.40 -2.95
C LEU A 117 13.46 5.93 -1.93
N LEU A 118 13.93 6.57 -0.87
CA LEU A 118 13.08 7.23 0.12
C LEU A 118 12.30 8.40 -0.49
N LYS A 119 12.92 9.16 -1.39
CA LYS A 119 12.25 10.25 -2.12
C LYS A 119 11.16 9.72 -3.04
N GLU A 120 11.44 8.66 -3.80
CA GLU A 120 10.43 8.04 -4.64
C GLU A 120 9.28 7.45 -3.82
N LEU A 121 9.58 6.70 -2.75
CA LEU A 121 8.56 6.22 -1.81
C LEU A 121 7.73 7.36 -1.23
N SER A 122 8.34 8.50 -0.88
CA SER A 122 7.62 9.67 -0.38
C SER A 122 6.61 10.22 -1.41
N ASN A 123 6.95 10.21 -2.70
CA ASN A 123 6.02 10.64 -3.75
C ASN A 123 4.85 9.66 -3.88
N LEU A 124 5.14 8.35 -3.89
CA LEU A 124 4.12 7.30 -3.90
C LEU A 124 3.17 7.42 -2.71
N GLN A 125 3.72 7.71 -1.53
CA GLN A 125 2.94 7.91 -0.33
C GLN A 125 2.04 9.14 -0.44
N GLY A 126 2.50 10.23 -1.08
CA GLY A 126 1.68 11.43 -1.32
C GLY A 126 0.48 11.15 -2.23
N GLU A 127 0.69 10.43 -3.32
CA GLU A 127 -0.36 10.04 -4.27
C GLU A 127 -1.37 9.06 -3.63
N ALA A 128 -0.89 8.14 -2.79
CA ALA A 128 -1.73 7.15 -2.12
C ALA A 128 -2.68 7.76 -1.07
N ARG A 129 -2.41 8.95 -0.51
CA ARG A 129 -3.21 9.55 0.58
C ARG A 129 -4.66 9.82 0.18
N GLU A 130 -4.88 10.29 -1.04
CA GLU A 130 -6.24 10.55 -1.54
C GLU A 130 -7.02 9.24 -1.71
N GLY A 131 -6.36 8.22 -2.26
CA GLY A 131 -6.92 6.87 -2.38
C GLY A 131 -7.29 6.29 -1.02
N VAL A 132 -6.39 6.38 -0.04
CA VAL A 132 -6.62 5.92 1.34
C VAL A 132 -7.79 6.69 1.97
N ALA A 133 -7.79 8.02 1.92
CA ALA A 133 -8.87 8.83 2.50
C ALA A 133 -10.25 8.45 1.92
N THR A 134 -10.30 8.23 0.61
CA THR A 134 -11.51 7.84 -0.12
C THR A 134 -11.97 6.42 0.25
N LEU A 135 -11.04 5.45 0.30
CA LEU A 135 -11.34 4.04 0.63
C LEU A 135 -11.94 3.87 2.03
N PHE A 136 -11.54 4.70 2.98
CA PHE A 136 -12.08 4.69 4.34
C PHE A 136 -13.40 5.45 4.48
N GLY A 137 -13.91 6.07 3.41
CA GLY A 137 -15.13 6.87 3.42
C GLY A 137 -15.07 8.06 4.38
N ALA A 138 -13.86 8.51 4.70
CA ALA A 138 -13.60 9.57 5.68
C ALA A 138 -13.69 10.97 5.06
N VAL A 139 -13.76 11.05 3.73
CA VAL A 139 -13.85 12.29 2.95
C VAL A 139 -14.89 12.14 1.85
N GLY A 140 -15.53 13.25 1.47
CA GLY A 140 -16.53 13.32 0.41
C GLY A 140 -16.07 14.19 -0.77
N PRO A 141 -16.88 14.28 -1.84
CA PRO A 141 -16.53 15.05 -3.04
C PRO A 141 -16.31 16.55 -2.80
N GLU A 142 -16.90 17.08 -1.72
CA GLU A 142 -16.79 18.50 -1.36
C GLU A 142 -15.74 18.77 -0.27
N THR A 143 -15.04 17.73 0.23
CA THR A 143 -14.02 17.92 1.26
C THR A 143 -12.82 18.70 0.70
N PRO A 144 -12.34 19.76 1.38
CA PRO A 144 -11.16 20.51 0.96
C PRO A 144 -9.93 19.61 0.76
N GLN A 145 -9.12 19.92 -0.26
CA GLN A 145 -7.98 19.06 -0.64
C GLN A 145 -6.94 18.90 0.49
N ASP A 146 -6.72 19.95 1.28
CA ASP A 146 -5.84 19.92 2.44
C ASP A 146 -6.36 19.02 3.56
N GLU A 147 -7.69 19.00 3.78
CA GLU A 147 -8.33 18.06 4.71
C GLU A 147 -8.23 16.62 4.20
N VAL A 148 -8.42 16.38 2.90
CA VAL A 148 -8.23 15.05 2.28
C VAL A 148 -6.81 14.54 2.52
N GLN A 149 -5.82 15.41 2.30
CA GLN A 149 -4.41 15.08 2.52
C GLN A 149 -4.11 14.80 4.00
N LEU A 150 -4.70 15.58 4.91
CA LEU A 150 -4.54 15.40 6.35
C LEU A 150 -5.11 14.04 6.81
N VAL A 151 -6.35 13.74 6.43
CA VAL A 151 -7.04 12.48 6.76
C VAL A 151 -6.30 11.29 6.14
N GLY A 152 -5.91 11.40 4.87
CA GLY A 152 -5.15 10.36 4.18
C GLY A 152 -3.81 10.07 4.86
N SER A 153 -3.09 11.11 5.27
CA SER A 153 -1.82 10.99 6.01
C SER A 153 -2.02 10.29 7.38
N PHE A 154 -3.07 10.66 8.12
CA PHE A 154 -3.40 10.02 9.39
C PHE A 154 -3.72 8.52 9.23
N LEU A 155 -4.59 8.18 8.27
CA LEU A 155 -4.97 6.80 7.99
C LEU A 155 -3.79 5.97 7.47
N GLN A 156 -2.92 6.57 6.66
CA GLN A 156 -1.70 5.94 6.18
C GLN A 156 -0.73 5.63 7.32
N ALA A 157 -0.55 6.56 8.27
CA ALA A 157 0.29 6.34 9.45
C ALA A 157 -0.26 5.19 10.31
N LEU A 158 -1.58 5.15 10.50
CA LEU A 158 -2.24 4.02 11.16
C LEU A 158 -2.01 2.72 10.39
N LEU A 159 -2.17 2.72 9.06
CA LEU A 159 -2.05 1.51 8.24
C LEU A 159 -0.66 0.91 8.36
N LEU A 160 0.38 1.74 8.21
CA LEU A 160 1.76 1.29 8.39
C LEU A 160 1.99 0.71 9.79
N GLY A 161 1.47 1.37 10.83
CA GLY A 161 1.57 0.88 12.21
C GLY A 161 0.83 -0.45 12.45
N VAL A 162 -0.34 -0.63 11.84
CA VAL A 162 -1.13 -1.87 11.92
C VAL A 162 -0.44 -3.00 11.18
N VAL A 163 0.07 -2.75 9.96
CA VAL A 163 0.83 -3.74 9.18
C VAL A 163 2.06 -4.21 9.96
N VAL A 164 2.82 -3.29 10.55
CA VAL A 164 3.99 -3.65 11.38
C VAL A 164 3.58 -4.52 12.57
N GLN A 165 2.55 -4.13 13.32
CA GLN A 165 2.06 -4.92 14.45
C GLN A 165 1.58 -6.31 14.01
N TRP A 166 0.91 -6.41 12.86
CA TRP A 166 0.46 -7.67 12.27
C TRP A 166 1.63 -8.55 11.85
N LEU A 167 2.67 -7.99 11.25
CA LEU A 167 3.88 -8.74 10.89
C LEU A 167 4.63 -9.29 12.11
N PHE A 168 4.55 -8.62 13.26
CA PHE A 168 5.11 -9.12 14.53
C PHE A 168 4.26 -10.23 15.15
N ASP A 169 2.95 -9.99 15.31
CA ASP A 169 2.03 -10.95 15.93
C ASP A 169 0.61 -10.71 15.38
N PRO A 170 0.17 -11.50 14.38
CA PRO A 170 -1.17 -11.36 13.80
C PRO A 170 -2.31 -11.48 14.82
N ALA A 171 -2.09 -12.21 15.93
CA ALA A 171 -3.11 -12.43 16.95
C ALA A 171 -3.28 -11.24 17.91
N LYS A 172 -2.30 -10.32 17.93
CA LYS A 172 -2.32 -9.11 18.78
C LYS A 172 -2.46 -7.81 17.99
N ALA A 173 -2.39 -7.87 16.67
CA ALA A 173 -2.62 -6.70 15.85
C ALA A 173 -4.05 -6.18 16.04
N PRO A 174 -4.25 -4.85 16.11
CA PRO A 174 -5.57 -4.28 16.33
C PRO A 174 -6.50 -4.58 15.15
N SER A 175 -7.72 -4.98 15.46
CA SER A 175 -8.79 -5.14 14.48
C SER A 175 -9.40 -3.80 14.09
N GLY A 176 -10.23 -3.77 13.04
CA GLY A 176 -11.00 -2.57 12.69
C GLY A 176 -11.90 -2.07 13.82
N GLU A 177 -12.45 -2.98 14.62
CA GLU A 177 -13.24 -2.64 15.82
C GLU A 177 -12.38 -1.98 16.91
N ASP A 178 -11.19 -2.52 17.15
CA ASP A 178 -10.25 -1.93 18.12
C ASP A 178 -9.82 -0.52 17.70
N LEU A 179 -9.54 -0.33 16.41
CA LEU A 179 -9.16 0.98 15.85
C LEU A 179 -10.31 1.98 15.95
N ALA A 180 -11.55 1.56 15.65
CA ALA A 180 -12.72 2.42 15.77
C ALA A 180 -12.92 2.85 17.23
N LYS A 181 -12.83 1.90 18.17
CA LYS A 181 -12.97 2.19 19.59
C LYS A 181 -11.85 3.07 20.13
N ALA A 182 -10.61 2.84 19.70
CA ALA A 182 -9.46 3.66 20.09
C ALA A 182 -9.62 5.11 19.60
N LEU A 183 -10.10 5.30 18.36
CA LEU A 183 -10.33 6.63 17.80
C LEU A 183 -11.38 7.41 18.59
N GLU A 184 -12.49 6.78 18.99
CA GLU A 184 -13.51 7.38 19.86
C GLU A 184 -12.91 7.85 21.20
N LEU A 185 -12.13 6.98 21.86
CA LEU A 185 -11.52 7.26 23.17
C LEU A 185 -10.51 8.41 23.09
N VAL A 186 -9.66 8.41 22.08
CA VAL A 186 -8.66 9.47 21.86
C VAL A 186 -9.33 10.80 21.52
N SER A 187 -10.35 10.78 20.66
CA SER A 187 -11.09 12.00 20.28
C SER A 187 -11.78 12.65 21.47
N ALA A 188 -12.43 11.85 22.32
CA ALA A 188 -13.06 12.35 23.56
C ALA A 188 -12.02 13.01 24.49
N GLY A 189 -10.85 12.38 24.68
CA GLY A 189 -9.81 12.91 25.56
C GLY A 189 -9.12 14.20 25.06
N ILE A 190 -9.15 14.46 23.74
CA ILE A 190 -8.60 15.70 23.15
C ILE A 190 -9.61 16.85 23.28
N GLN A 191 -10.92 16.57 23.25
CA GLN A 191 -11.98 17.58 23.34
C GLN A 191 -12.25 18.08 24.77
N GLU A 192 -11.89 17.31 25.80
CA GLU A 192 -12.08 17.66 27.21
C GLU A 192 -10.99 18.62 27.79
N ARG A 193 -10.31 19.40 26.94
CA ARG A 193 -9.33 20.42 27.34
C ARG A 193 -9.60 21.77 26.70
#